data_AF-A0A8T4JEP1-F1
#
_entry.id   AF-A0A8T4JEP1-F1
#
_cell.length_a   1.000
_cell.length_b   1.000
_cell.length_c   1.000
_cell.angle_alpha   90.00
_cell.angle_beta   90.00
_cell.angle_gamma   90.00
#
_symmetry.space_group_name_H-M   'P 1'
#
loop_
_entity.id
_entity.type
_entity.pdbx_description
1 polymer ?
#
loop_
_entity_poly.entity_id
_entity_poly.type
_entity_poly.pdbx_seq_one_letter_code
_entity_poly.pdbx_strand_id
1 'polypeptide(L)'
;MTEEGRKFGLKDTIVSSLLFFVLGIGLGYVSFLWGDSLGALGLMIFGFVAASDLMKRALGFKESFKWFFTNGGLIYFFTWFVVWMLLYNL
;
A
#
# COMPACT_ATOMS: atom_id res chain seq x y z
N MET A 1 11.69 -28.36 1.13
CA MET A 1 11.13 -27.09 1.66
C MET A 1 12.31 -26.34 2.26
N THR A 2 12.81 -25.33 1.55
CA THR A 2 14.04 -24.60 1.89
C THR A 2 13.80 -23.62 3.05
N GLU A 3 14.78 -23.52 3.96
CA GLU A 3 14.72 -22.72 5.20
C GLU A 3 14.57 -21.21 4.97
N GLU A 4 14.72 -20.73 3.74
CA GLU A 4 14.53 -19.31 3.37
C GLU A 4 13.08 -18.81 3.51
N GLY A 5 12.09 -19.72 3.56
CA GLY A 5 10.69 -19.37 3.86
C GLY A 5 10.44 -18.96 5.32
N ARG A 6 11.44 -19.13 6.21
CA ARG A 6 11.28 -18.99 7.66
C ARG A 6 12.03 -17.78 8.21
N LYS A 7 11.82 -16.58 7.65
CA LYS A 7 12.18 -15.32 8.34
C LYS A 7 11.46 -14.08 7.81
N PHE A 8 10.20 -14.21 7.39
CA PHE A 8 9.31 -13.04 7.49
C PHE A 8 9.00 -12.86 8.98
N GLY A 9 9.85 -12.10 9.66
CA GLY A 9 9.66 -11.81 11.07
C GLY A 9 8.36 -11.03 11.25
N LEU A 10 7.62 -11.32 12.31
CA LEU A 10 6.39 -10.58 12.66
C LEU A 10 6.61 -9.04 12.60
N LYS A 11 7.82 -8.58 12.94
CA LYS A 11 8.22 -7.17 12.85
C LYS A 11 8.20 -6.63 11.43
N ASP A 12 8.72 -7.36 10.44
CA ASP A 12 8.79 -6.91 9.04
C ASP A 12 7.39 -6.83 8.42
N THR A 13 6.53 -7.81 8.75
CA THR A 13 5.10 -7.78 8.44
C THR A 13 4.45 -6.52 9.00
N ILE A 14 4.62 -6.25 10.30
CA ILE A 14 4.01 -5.09 10.96
C ILE A 14 4.51 -3.78 10.33
N VAL A 15 5.82 -3.65 10.10
CA VAL A 15 6.43 -2.46 9.49
C VAL A 15 5.89 -2.23 8.09
N SER A 16 5.84 -3.27 7.24
CA SER A 16 5.32 -3.15 5.89
C SER A 16 3.83 -2.78 5.87
N SER A 17 3.01 -3.40 6.73
CA SER A 17 1.58 -3.08 6.87
C SER A 17 1.35 -1.65 7.35
N LEU A 18 2.12 -1.17 8.33
CA LEU A 18 2.05 0.21 8.82
C LEU A 18 2.41 1.22 7.73
N LEU A 19 3.46 0.97 6.96
CA LEU A 19 3.86 1.86 5.87
C LEU A 19 2.77 1.97 4.81
N PHE A 20 2.14 0.84 4.44
CA PHE A 20 1.01 0.86 3.51
C PHE A 20 -0.21 1.57 4.05
N PHE A 21 -0.49 1.43 5.34
CA PHE A 21 -1.56 2.15 6.01
C PHE A 21 -1.32 3.66 5.93
N VAL A 22 -0.13 4.13 6.29
CA VAL A 22 0.25 5.56 6.21
C VAL A 22 0.18 6.08 4.77
N LEU A 23 0.68 5.31 3.80
CA LEU A 23 0.60 5.67 2.38
C LEU A 23 -0.85 5.74 1.88
N GLY A 24 -1.70 4.82 2.31
CA GLY A 24 -3.12 4.82 1.98
C GLY A 24 -3.84 6.07 2.49
N ILE A 25 -3.55 6.50 3.73
CA ILE A 25 -4.08 7.75 4.29
C ILE A 25 -3.60 8.96 3.48
N GLY A 26 -2.29 9.05 3.24
CA GLY A 26 -1.70 10.17 2.52
C GLY A 26 -2.27 10.30 1.11
N LEU A 27 -2.33 9.19 0.37
CA LEU A 27 -2.91 9.20 -0.98
C LEU A 27 -4.42 9.40 -0.98
N GLY A 28 -5.15 8.93 0.03
CA GLY A 28 -6.59 9.21 0.16
C GLY A 28 -6.86 10.70 0.28
N TYR A 29 -6.04 11.41 1.07
CA TYR A 29 -6.09 12.87 1.19
C TYR A 29 -5.72 13.59 -0.12
N VAL A 30 -4.65 13.16 -0.80
CA VAL A 30 -4.27 13.73 -2.10
C VAL A 30 -5.35 13.48 -3.17
N SER A 31 -5.94 12.28 -3.19
CA SER A 31 -7.07 11.94 -4.06
C SER A 31 -8.29 12.81 -3.79
N PHE A 32 -8.55 13.19 -2.54
CA PHE A 32 -9.61 14.14 -2.20
C PHE A 32 -9.31 15.53 -2.75
N LEU A 33 -8.09 16.05 -2.55
CA LEU A 33 -7.68 17.36 -3.08
C LEU A 33 -7.74 17.44 -4.62
N TRP A 34 -7.58 16.30 -5.30
CA TRP A 34 -7.66 16.24 -6.76
C TRP A 34 -9.09 16.46 -7.29
N GLY A 35 -10.12 16.10 -6.51
CA GLY A 35 -11.52 16.36 -6.81
C GLY A 35 -12.17 15.53 -7.94
N ASP A 36 -11.38 14.85 -8.78
CA ASP A 36 -11.87 13.98 -9.85
C ASP A 36 -11.73 12.48 -9.49
N SER A 37 -12.82 11.72 -9.64
CA SER A 37 -12.88 10.30 -9.27
C SER A 37 -11.99 9.41 -10.12
N LEU A 38 -11.86 9.69 -11.41
CA LEU A 38 -10.98 8.95 -12.33
C LEU A 38 -9.52 9.23 -12.01
N GLY A 39 -9.18 10.50 -11.75
CA GLY A 39 -7.88 10.94 -11.27
C GLY A 39 -7.52 10.33 -9.91
N ALA A 40 -8.47 10.24 -8.98
CA ALA A 40 -8.29 9.59 -7.69
C ALA A 40 -7.95 8.10 -7.83
N LEU A 41 -8.67 7.37 -8.68
CA LEU A 41 -8.36 5.97 -9.00
C LEU A 41 -6.98 5.84 -9.67
N GLY A 42 -6.65 6.73 -10.61
CA GLY A 42 -5.34 6.76 -11.25
C GLY A 42 -4.21 6.99 -10.26
N LEU A 43 -4.37 7.95 -9.35
CA LEU A 43 -3.43 8.25 -8.26
C LEU A 43 -3.26 7.06 -7.32
N MET A 44 -4.35 6.36 -7.00
CA MET A 44 -4.29 5.17 -6.15
C MET A 44 -3.46 4.07 -6.79
N ILE A 45 -3.72 3.74 -8.07
CA ILE A 45 -3.00 2.70 -8.79
C ILE A 45 -1.54 3.08 -8.98
N PHE A 46 -1.28 4.31 -9.42
CA PHE A 46 0.08 4.79 -9.63
C PHE A 46 0.89 4.83 -8.33
N GLY A 47 0.29 5.35 -7.26
CA GLY A 47 0.89 5.39 -5.93
C GLY A 47 1.16 4.00 -5.38
N PHE A 48 0.27 3.03 -5.63
CA PHE A 48 0.50 1.64 -5.25
C PHE A 48 1.69 1.02 -5.98
N VAL A 49 1.79 1.21 -7.30
CA VAL A 49 2.90 0.69 -8.10
C VAL A 49 4.22 1.34 -7.67
N ALA A 50 4.23 2.66 -7.48
CA ALA A 50 5.42 3.39 -7.03
C ALA A 50 5.87 2.96 -5.63
N ALA A 51 4.93 2.85 -4.68
CA ALA A 51 5.22 2.35 -3.33
C ALA A 51 5.73 0.91 -3.36
N SER A 52 5.14 0.07 -4.23
CA SER A 52 5.57 -1.31 -4.41
C SER A 52 7.01 -1.41 -4.93
N ASP A 53 7.37 -0.59 -5.92
CA ASP A 53 8.72 -0.55 -6.45
C ASP A 53 9.72 -0.01 -5.42
N LEU A 54 9.35 1.05 -4.69
CA LEU A 54 10.19 1.62 -3.64
C LEU A 54 10.46 0.61 -2.52
N MET A 55 9.44 -0.13 -2.08
CA MET A 55 9.55 -1.16 -1.05
C MET A 55 10.40 -2.34 -1.50
N LYS A 56 10.28 -2.78 -2.76
CA LYS A 56 11.17 -3.81 -3.33
C LYS A 56 12.63 -3.38 -3.23
N ARG A 57 12.92 -2.13 -3.59
CA ARG A 57 14.28 -1.57 -3.55
C ARG A 57 14.79 -1.40 -2.12
N ALA A 58 13.94 -0.87 -1.23
CA ALA A 58 14.30 -0.56 0.16
C ALA A 58 14.50 -1.81 1.02
N LEU A 59 13.67 -2.84 0.81
CA LEU A 59 13.65 -4.04 1.66
C LEU A 59 14.28 -5.26 0.97
N GLY A 60 14.74 -5.14 -0.28
CA GLY A 60 15.48 -6.18 -0.99
C GLY A 60 14.68 -7.46 -1.30
N PHE A 61 13.35 -7.39 -1.26
CA PHE A 61 12.49 -8.55 -1.46
C PHE A 61 12.54 -9.08 -2.91
N LYS A 62 13.20 -10.23 -3.11
CA LYS A 62 13.29 -10.90 -4.42
C LYS A 62 12.13 -11.86 -4.74
N GLU A 63 11.47 -12.46 -3.74
CA GLU A 63 10.43 -13.48 -3.97
C GLU A 63 9.08 -13.26 -3.25
N SER A 64 8.98 -12.36 -2.28
CA SER A 64 7.75 -12.16 -1.48
C SER A 64 6.67 -11.28 -2.14
N PHE A 65 6.81 -10.98 -3.44
CA PHE A 65 5.90 -10.10 -4.19
C PHE A 65 4.43 -10.54 -4.10
N LYS A 66 4.20 -11.86 -4.04
CA LYS A 66 2.85 -12.43 -3.90
C LYS A 66 2.19 -12.04 -2.57
N TRP A 67 2.92 -12.16 -1.46
CA TRP A 67 2.39 -11.81 -0.14
C TRP A 67 2.17 -10.29 0.02
N PHE A 68 3.10 -9.51 -0.54
CA PHE A 68 3.05 -8.05 -0.55
C PHE A 68 1.82 -7.52 -1.31
N PHE A 69 1.47 -8.14 -2.43
CA PHE A 69 0.23 -7.84 -3.16
C PHE A 69 -1.02 -8.28 -2.39
N THR A 70 -0.99 -9.45 -1.75
CA THR A 70 -2.20 -10.01 -1.11
C THR A 70 -2.55 -9.32 0.21
N ASN A 71 -1.58 -9.03 1.09
CA ASN A 71 -1.88 -8.43 2.41
C ASN A 71 -1.62 -6.92 2.46
N GLY A 72 -0.42 -6.49 2.03
CA GLY A 72 -0.06 -5.07 2.04
C GLY A 72 -0.90 -4.24 1.07
N GLY A 73 -1.12 -4.75 -0.13
CA GLY A 73 -1.97 -4.12 -1.14
C GLY A 73 -3.43 -3.98 -0.72
N LEU A 74 -4.00 -4.99 -0.05
CA LEU A 74 -5.36 -4.89 0.49
C LEU A 74 -5.46 -3.82 1.56
N ILE A 75 -4.52 -3.77 2.51
CA ILE A 75 -4.51 -2.74 3.57
C ILE A 75 -4.41 -1.35 2.93
N TYR A 76 -3.50 -1.17 1.97
CA TYR A 76 -3.34 0.09 1.26
C TYR A 76 -4.64 0.51 0.56
N PHE A 77 -5.22 -0.36 -0.27
CA PHE A 77 -6.41 -0.08 -1.04
C PHE A 77 -7.60 0.25 -0.13
N PHE A 78 -7.80 -0.57 0.91
CA PHE A 78 -8.91 -0.40 1.83
C PHE A 78 -8.78 0.90 2.63
N THR A 79 -7.57 1.21 3.12
CA THR A 79 -7.29 2.45 3.86
C THR A 79 -7.49 3.67 2.97
N TRP A 80 -6.94 3.65 1.76
CA TRP A 80 -7.15 4.70 0.76
C TRP A 80 -8.64 4.91 0.49
N PHE A 81 -9.38 3.84 0.23
CA PHE A 81 -10.81 3.89 -0.11
C PHE A 81 -11.62 4.49 1.04
N VAL A 82 -11.40 4.04 2.27
CA VAL A 82 -12.10 4.56 3.46
C VAL A 82 -11.79 6.04 3.66
N VAL A 83 -10.52 6.44 3.61
CA VAL A 83 -10.12 7.84 3.81
C VAL A 83 -10.69 8.73 2.72
N TRP A 84 -10.56 8.32 1.46
CA TRP A 84 -11.09 9.08 0.33
C TRP A 84 -12.62 9.22 0.42
N MET A 85 -13.35 8.14 0.72
CA MET A 85 -14.81 8.18 0.89
C MET A 85 -15.23 9.09 2.06
N LEU A 86 -14.55 9.02 3.20
CA LEU A 86 -14.85 9.90 4.34
C LEU A 86 -14.65 11.37 3.99
N LEU A 87 -13.55 11.70 3.32
CA LEU A 87 -13.23 13.06 2.90
C LEU A 87 -14.15 13.56 1.78
N TYR A 88 -14.54 12.70 0.84
CA TYR A 88 -15.44 13.07 -0.26
C TYR A 88 -16.86 13.39 0.22
N ASN A 89 -17.26 12.90 1.39
CA ASN A 89 -18.56 13.18 2.00
C ASN A 89 -18.52 14.33 3.03
N LEU A 90 -17.37 14.98 3.24
CA LEU A 90 -17.20 16.17 4.06
C LEU A 90 -17.44 17.44 3.23
#